data_AF-A0A356X122-F1
#
_entry.id   AF-A0A356X122-F1
#
_cell.length_a   1.000
_cell.length_b   1.000
_cell.length_c   1.000
_cell.angle_alpha   90.00
_cell.angle_beta   90.00
_cell.angle_gamma   90.00
#
_symmetry.space_group_name_H-M   'P 1'
#
loop_
_entity.id
_entity.type
_entity.pdbx_description
1 polymer ?
#
loop_
_entity_poly.entity_id
_entity_poly.type
_entity_poly.pdbx_seq_one_letter_code
_entity_poly.pdbx_strand_id
1 'polypeptide(L)'
;TAVDPDITWNLPAVYKIANANGSGPVQFVDTLVHPFMDNSRANTNTQQFRLDRDRSDNEEFVELTGVTVLANNDIYVSRRGPRNRTGEAIAPDNTVLRYTENSDGKLRNIAQVRALNPNNPSFLSGISITDISSFIGPPQRENMSEDISFLITQV
;
A
#
# COMPACT_ATOMS: atom_id res chain seq x y z
N THR A 1 18.85 12.90 -8.16
CA THR A 1 17.66 12.68 -7.31
C THR A 1 16.45 13.00 -8.15
N ALA A 2 15.46 12.11 -8.18
CA ALA A 2 14.32 12.15 -9.12
C ALA A 2 13.24 13.18 -8.75
N VAL A 3 13.38 13.85 -7.62
CA VAL A 3 12.35 14.71 -7.02
C VAL A 3 13.02 16.01 -6.61
N ASP A 4 12.38 17.12 -6.94
CA ASP A 4 12.82 18.45 -6.56
C ASP A 4 12.87 18.55 -5.01
N PRO A 5 14.06 18.80 -4.41
CA PRO A 5 14.21 18.87 -2.97
C PRO A 5 13.51 20.08 -2.34
N ASP A 6 13.15 21.09 -3.13
CA ASP A 6 12.51 22.31 -2.66
C ASP A 6 10.98 22.19 -2.60
N ILE A 7 10.43 21.06 -3.07
CA ILE A 7 8.99 20.77 -3.05
C ILE A 7 8.64 19.84 -1.87
N THR A 8 7.77 20.32 -0.98
CA THR A 8 7.13 19.48 0.05
C THR A 8 5.89 18.82 -0.53
N TRP A 9 5.91 17.48 -0.67
CA TRP A 9 4.81 16.72 -1.26
C TRP A 9 3.80 16.19 -0.22
N ASN A 10 2.52 16.14 -0.58
CA ASN A 10 1.48 15.48 0.21
C ASN A 10 1.24 14.06 -0.29
N LEU A 11 2.07 13.11 0.14
CA LEU A 11 2.06 11.73 -0.33
C LEU A 11 1.56 10.79 0.77
N PRO A 12 0.76 9.76 0.44
CA PRO A 12 0.32 8.81 1.45
C PRO A 12 1.48 7.89 1.87
N ALA A 13 1.45 7.48 3.14
CA ALA A 13 2.48 6.65 3.72
C ALA A 13 1.94 5.62 4.72
N VAL A 14 2.66 4.50 4.87
CA VAL A 14 2.43 3.50 5.92
C VAL A 14 3.62 3.52 6.89
N TYR A 15 3.32 3.50 8.18
CA TYR A 15 4.32 3.45 9.24
C TYR A 15 4.37 2.05 9.85
N LYS A 16 5.58 1.50 9.98
CA LYS A 16 5.82 0.26 10.73
C LYS A 16 6.28 0.62 12.14
N ILE A 17 5.52 0.18 13.13
CA ILE A 17 5.79 0.40 14.55
C ILE A 17 5.98 -0.95 15.22
N ALA A 18 7.08 -1.10 15.98
CA ALA A 18 7.35 -2.27 16.80
C ALA A 18 6.96 -2.03 18.26
N ASN A 19 6.74 -3.12 18.98
CA ASN A 19 6.41 -3.15 20.41
C ASN A 19 5.14 -2.37 20.81
N ALA A 20 4.24 -2.11 19.86
CA ALA A 20 2.93 -1.51 20.15
C ALA A 20 2.06 -2.39 21.07
N ASN A 21 2.41 -3.67 21.22
CA ASN A 21 1.80 -4.63 22.14
C ASN A 21 2.33 -4.54 23.58
N GLY A 22 3.26 -3.65 23.89
CA GLY A 22 3.83 -3.51 25.24
C GLY A 22 5.00 -4.44 25.57
N SER A 23 5.53 -5.19 24.58
CA SER A 23 6.70 -6.07 24.75
C SER A 23 8.04 -5.29 24.94
N GLY A 24 7.98 -3.97 25.06
CA GLY A 24 9.14 -3.08 25.15
C GLY A 24 8.77 -1.63 24.83
N PRO A 25 9.75 -0.72 24.72
CA PRO A 25 9.48 0.65 24.26
C PRO A 25 8.97 0.62 22.82
N VAL A 26 7.94 1.45 22.55
CA VAL A 26 7.41 1.65 21.19
C VAL A 26 8.53 2.18 20.30
N GLN A 27 8.72 1.53 19.15
CA GLN A 27 9.80 1.85 18.23
C GLN A 27 9.28 2.12 16.83
N PHE A 28 9.75 3.21 16.24
CA PHE A 28 9.57 3.49 14.82
C PHE A 28 10.55 2.64 14.01
N VAL A 29 10.05 1.79 13.11
CA VAL A 29 10.88 0.84 12.36
C VAL A 29 11.09 1.30 10.92
N ASP A 30 10.02 1.69 10.23
CA ASP A 30 10.08 1.96 8.80
C ASP A 30 8.95 2.89 8.32
N THR A 31 9.21 3.58 7.21
CA THR A 31 8.21 4.38 6.48
C THR A 31 8.13 3.91 5.04
N LEU A 32 6.94 3.49 4.61
CA LEU A 32 6.64 3.21 3.21
C LEU A 32 5.93 4.42 2.62
N VAL A 33 6.64 5.22 1.82
CA VAL A 33 6.09 6.44 1.20
C VAL A 33 5.77 6.16 -0.27
N HIS A 34 4.55 6.44 -0.71
CA HIS A 34 4.19 6.38 -2.13
C HIS A 34 4.83 7.54 -2.91
N PRO A 35 5.30 7.36 -4.16
CA PRO A 35 5.41 6.12 -4.94
C PRO A 35 6.71 5.34 -4.69
N PHE A 36 7.61 5.84 -3.85
CA PHE A 36 8.95 5.26 -3.63
C PHE A 36 8.91 3.85 -3.03
N MET A 37 7.83 3.51 -2.34
CA MET A 37 7.55 2.18 -1.80
C MET A 37 7.13 1.16 -2.86
N ASP A 38 6.89 1.55 -4.11
CA ASP A 38 6.46 0.66 -5.20
C ASP A 38 7.64 0.36 -6.13
N ASN A 39 8.09 -0.89 -6.15
CA ASN A 39 9.24 -1.30 -6.95
C ASN A 39 8.98 -1.17 -8.47
N SER A 40 7.72 -1.26 -8.91
CA SER A 40 7.36 -1.04 -10.31
C SER A 40 7.50 0.43 -10.75
N ARG A 41 7.58 1.34 -9.77
CA ARG A 41 7.72 2.80 -9.95
C ARG A 41 9.05 3.33 -9.40
N ALA A 42 9.99 2.46 -9.05
CA ALA A 42 11.26 2.82 -8.42
C ALA A 42 12.32 3.38 -9.40
N ASN A 43 11.92 3.82 -10.60
CA ASN A 43 12.84 4.44 -11.57
C ASN A 43 12.58 5.96 -11.68
N THR A 44 13.66 6.71 -11.93
CA THR A 44 13.65 8.18 -11.98
C THR A 44 12.65 8.75 -12.99
N ASN A 45 12.54 8.13 -14.17
CA ASN A 45 11.67 8.64 -15.24
C ASN A 45 10.19 8.54 -14.85
N THR A 46 9.78 7.39 -14.30
CA THR A 46 8.41 7.19 -13.81
C THR A 46 8.09 8.14 -12.66
N GLN A 47 9.04 8.35 -11.75
CA GLN A 47 8.85 9.25 -10.61
C GLN A 47 8.71 10.70 -11.06
N GLN A 48 9.61 11.21 -11.90
CA GLN A 48 9.54 12.57 -12.42
C GLN A 48 8.25 12.83 -13.22
N PHE A 49 7.82 11.86 -14.02
CA PHE A 49 6.61 12.01 -14.82
C PHE A 49 5.33 12.09 -13.97
N ARG A 50 5.30 11.42 -12.81
CA ARG A 50 4.11 11.33 -11.97
C ARG A 50 4.13 12.28 -10.75
N LEU A 51 5.32 12.68 -10.30
CA LEU A 51 5.53 13.75 -9.32
C LEU A 51 5.62 15.10 -10.03
N ASP A 52 4.51 15.47 -10.67
CA ASP A 52 4.32 16.73 -11.38
C ASP A 52 2.95 17.30 -10.98
N ARG A 53 2.96 18.39 -10.20
CA ARG A 53 1.75 18.99 -9.64
C ARG A 53 0.80 19.58 -10.68
N ASP A 54 1.31 19.92 -11.85
CA ASP A 54 0.50 20.49 -12.92
C ASP A 54 -0.38 19.42 -13.59
N ARG A 55 -0.13 18.14 -13.29
CA ARG A 55 -0.94 17.02 -13.79
C ARG A 55 -2.14 16.76 -12.87
N SER A 56 -3.29 16.54 -13.51
CA SER A 56 -4.52 16.09 -12.84
C SER A 56 -4.46 14.63 -12.34
N ASP A 57 -3.42 13.87 -12.72
CA ASP A 57 -3.24 12.46 -12.39
C ASP A 57 -1.92 12.19 -11.64
N ASN A 58 -1.45 13.17 -10.86
CA ASN A 58 -0.21 13.09 -10.09
C ASN A 58 -0.32 12.20 -8.83
N GLU A 59 0.83 11.88 -8.22
CA GLU A 59 0.90 10.95 -7.07
C GLU A 59 0.29 11.50 -5.76
N GLU A 60 0.05 12.81 -5.62
CA GLU A 60 -0.67 13.38 -4.46
C GLU A 60 -2.16 13.00 -4.46
N PHE A 61 -2.69 12.54 -5.60
CA PHE A 61 -4.07 12.03 -5.72
C PHE A 61 -4.18 10.51 -5.53
N VAL A 62 -3.07 9.83 -5.24
CA VAL A 62 -3.09 8.42 -4.88
C VAL A 62 -3.40 8.29 -3.39
N GLU A 63 -4.22 7.31 -3.05
CA GLU A 63 -4.60 7.00 -1.67
C GLU A 63 -4.22 5.55 -1.35
N LEU A 64 -3.64 5.34 -0.17
CA LEU A 64 -3.54 4.01 0.43
C LEU A 64 -4.83 3.76 1.20
N THR A 65 -5.54 2.71 0.84
CA THR A 65 -6.93 2.50 1.31
C THR A 65 -7.04 1.45 2.40
N GLY A 66 -6.04 0.59 2.55
CA GLY A 66 -6.09 -0.51 3.49
C GLY A 66 -4.73 -1.17 3.67
N VAL A 67 -4.53 -1.78 4.84
CA VAL A 67 -3.34 -2.56 5.17
C VAL A 67 -3.79 -3.84 5.87
N THR A 68 -3.29 -4.98 5.41
CA THR A 68 -3.56 -6.26 6.06
C THR A 68 -2.33 -7.16 6.09
N VAL A 69 -2.30 -8.09 7.03
CA VAL A 69 -1.17 -9.02 7.27
C VAL A 69 -1.54 -10.40 6.76
N LEU A 70 -0.55 -11.13 6.24
CA LEU A 70 -0.68 -12.51 5.78
C LEU A 70 -0.09 -13.50 6.79
N ALA A 71 -0.40 -14.79 6.62
CA ALA A 71 0.03 -15.88 7.50
C ALA A 71 1.55 -15.96 7.69
N ASN A 72 2.29 -15.52 6.68
CA ASN A 72 3.75 -15.53 6.66
C ASN A 72 4.37 -14.19 7.08
N ASN A 73 3.60 -13.30 7.74
CA ASN A 73 3.96 -11.94 8.12
C ASN A 73 4.25 -10.98 6.97
N ASP A 74 3.96 -11.38 5.73
CA ASP A 74 3.92 -10.41 4.63
C ASP A 74 2.75 -9.46 4.81
N ILE A 75 2.85 -8.29 4.19
CA ILE A 75 1.85 -7.24 4.29
C ILE A 75 1.29 -6.95 2.90
N TYR A 76 -0.02 -6.83 2.81
CA TYR A 76 -0.68 -6.20 1.68
C TYR A 76 -1.05 -4.76 2.01
N VAL A 77 -0.81 -3.89 1.04
CA VAL A 77 -1.27 -2.50 1.05
C VAL A 77 -2.12 -2.29 -0.18
N SER A 78 -3.40 -1.98 -0.01
CA SER A 78 -4.27 -1.60 -1.12
C SER A 78 -4.13 -0.10 -1.40
N ARG A 79 -4.25 0.25 -2.67
CA ARG A 79 -4.25 1.64 -3.10
C ARG A 79 -5.23 1.89 -4.23
N ARG A 80 -5.67 3.14 -4.33
CA ARG A 80 -6.47 3.67 -5.43
C ARG A 80 -5.91 4.99 -5.91
N GLY A 81 -6.21 5.36 -7.14
CA GLY A 81 -5.78 6.65 -7.68
C GLY A 81 -6.30 6.90 -9.08
N PRO A 82 -5.98 8.07 -9.66
CA PRO A 82 -6.57 8.55 -10.90
C PRO A 82 -6.06 7.82 -12.15
N ARG A 83 -4.89 7.18 -12.11
CA ARG A 83 -4.22 6.62 -13.29
C ARG A 83 -4.29 5.10 -13.34
N ASN A 84 -5.29 4.61 -14.07
CA ASN A 84 -5.59 3.20 -14.24
C ASN A 84 -5.49 2.78 -15.70
N ARG A 85 -4.31 2.79 -16.32
CA ARG A 85 -4.20 2.47 -17.75
C ARG A 85 -4.03 0.97 -17.99
N THR A 86 -4.94 0.36 -18.74
CA THR A 86 -4.81 -1.05 -19.15
C THR A 86 -3.64 -1.20 -20.12
N GLY A 87 -2.80 -2.22 -19.94
CA GLY A 87 -1.71 -2.55 -20.86
C GLY A 87 -0.43 -1.73 -20.70
N GLU A 88 -0.38 -0.76 -19.77
CA GLU A 88 0.87 -0.08 -19.41
C GLU A 88 1.63 -0.84 -18.31
N ALA A 89 2.96 -0.96 -18.47
CA ALA A 89 3.83 -1.71 -17.56
C ALA A 89 4.02 -1.05 -16.19
N ILE A 90 3.90 0.28 -16.14
CA ILE A 90 3.87 1.09 -14.93
C ILE A 90 2.47 0.91 -14.35
N ALA A 91 2.29 -0.09 -13.50
CA ALA A 91 1.00 -0.62 -13.05
C ALA A 91 -0.08 0.42 -12.68
N PRO A 92 -1.36 0.01 -12.73
CA PRO A 92 -2.47 0.86 -12.31
C PRO A 92 -2.33 1.32 -10.86
N ASP A 93 -2.86 2.50 -10.58
CA ASP A 93 -2.98 3.02 -9.22
C ASP A 93 -3.89 2.13 -8.39
N ASN A 94 -4.98 1.68 -8.99
CA ASN A 94 -5.89 0.70 -8.42
C ASN A 94 -5.25 -0.69 -8.41
N THR A 95 -4.62 -1.05 -7.29
CA THR A 95 -3.99 -2.35 -7.11
C THR A 95 -3.69 -2.64 -5.64
N VAL A 96 -3.14 -3.83 -5.38
CA VAL A 96 -2.65 -4.27 -4.08
C VAL A 96 -1.16 -4.56 -4.21
N LEU A 97 -0.36 -3.97 -3.32
CA LEU A 97 1.08 -4.16 -3.24
C LEU A 97 1.41 -5.16 -2.13
N ARG A 98 2.36 -6.07 -2.39
CA ARG A 98 2.87 -7.05 -1.42
C ARG A 98 4.23 -6.65 -0.91
N TYR A 99 4.38 -6.67 0.41
CA TYR A 99 5.62 -6.38 1.11
C TYR A 99 6.07 -7.60 1.90
N THR A 100 7.37 -7.80 1.94
CA THR A 100 8.01 -8.76 2.85
C THR A 100 9.04 -8.03 3.70
N GLU A 101 9.26 -8.51 4.92
CA GLU A 101 10.32 -8.02 5.78
C GLU A 101 11.66 -8.59 5.33
N ASN A 102 12.62 -7.70 5.13
CA ASN A 102 13.99 -8.07 4.80
C ASN A 102 14.84 -8.21 6.08
N SER A 103 16.07 -8.71 5.96
CA SER A 103 16.97 -8.94 7.11
C SER A 103 17.33 -7.69 7.92
N ASP A 104 17.12 -6.49 7.35
CA ASP A 104 17.27 -5.19 8.00
C ASP A 104 16.03 -4.76 8.81
N GLY A 105 14.99 -5.61 8.89
CA GLY A 105 13.71 -5.31 9.55
C GLY A 105 12.82 -4.35 8.75
N LYS A 106 13.23 -3.93 7.56
CA LYS A 106 12.49 -3.01 6.69
C LYS A 106 11.60 -3.77 5.71
N LEU A 107 10.52 -3.14 5.31
CA LEU A 107 9.57 -3.72 4.36
C LEU A 107 10.01 -3.40 2.93
N ARG A 108 10.01 -4.40 2.07
CA ARG A 108 10.34 -4.25 0.64
C ARG A 108 9.18 -4.71 -0.20
N ASN A 109 8.80 -3.89 -1.18
CA ASN A 109 7.81 -4.30 -2.16
C ASN A 109 8.38 -5.42 -3.04
N ILE A 110 7.78 -6.60 -2.95
CA ILE A 110 8.19 -7.78 -3.73
C ILE A 110 7.28 -8.04 -4.92
N ALA A 111 6.03 -7.58 -4.85
CA ALA A 111 5.06 -7.83 -5.91
C ALA A 111 3.90 -6.83 -5.87
N GLN A 112 3.11 -6.86 -6.94
CA GLN A 112 1.81 -6.22 -7.04
C GLN A 112 0.81 -7.22 -7.63
N VAL A 113 -0.45 -7.13 -7.23
CA VAL A 113 -1.52 -7.97 -7.77
C VAL A 113 -1.94 -7.44 -9.14
N ARG A 114 -1.36 -8.01 -10.20
CA ARG A 114 -1.60 -7.60 -11.59
C ARG A 114 -2.88 -8.19 -12.21
N ALA A 115 -3.50 -9.15 -11.54
CA ALA A 115 -4.72 -9.81 -12.03
C ALA A 115 -5.97 -8.92 -11.88
N LEU A 116 -5.90 -7.86 -11.08
CA LEU A 116 -7.02 -6.95 -10.88
C LEU A 116 -7.18 -6.02 -12.09
N ASN A 117 -8.38 -5.99 -12.65
CA ASN A 117 -8.79 -5.08 -13.69
C ASN A 117 -9.10 -3.71 -13.06
N PRO A 118 -8.34 -2.66 -13.38
CA PRO A 118 -8.47 -1.38 -12.71
C PRO A 118 -9.55 -0.48 -13.36
N ASN A 119 -10.16 -0.92 -14.48
CA ASN A 119 -11.07 -0.11 -15.31
C ASN A 119 -12.44 -0.73 -15.54
N ASN A 120 -12.51 -2.06 -15.68
CA ASN A 120 -13.75 -2.76 -16.02
C ASN A 120 -14.23 -3.64 -14.85
N PRO A 121 -15.48 -3.47 -14.39
CA PRO A 121 -16.05 -4.32 -13.36
C PRO A 121 -16.04 -5.79 -13.80
N SER A 122 -15.53 -6.66 -12.93
CA SER A 122 -15.46 -8.10 -13.13
C SER A 122 -15.23 -8.79 -11.79
N PHE A 123 -15.21 -10.13 -11.78
CA PHE A 123 -14.81 -10.91 -10.58
C PHE A 123 -13.39 -10.60 -10.10
N LEU A 124 -12.53 -10.08 -10.97
CA LEU A 124 -11.18 -9.65 -10.64
C LEU A 124 -11.08 -8.13 -10.81
N SER A 125 -11.98 -7.35 -10.20
CA SER A 125 -11.97 -5.89 -10.29
C SER A 125 -11.11 -5.27 -9.18
N GLY A 126 -10.28 -4.31 -9.55
CA GLY A 126 -9.61 -3.38 -8.63
C GLY A 126 -10.23 -2.00 -8.64
N ILE A 127 -11.42 -1.79 -9.22
CA ILE A 127 -12.02 -0.46 -9.28
C ILE A 127 -12.41 0.01 -7.88
N SER A 128 -11.96 1.21 -7.50
CA SER A 128 -12.37 1.87 -6.26
C SER A 128 -12.16 1.01 -5.01
N ILE A 129 -10.97 0.38 -4.87
CA ILE A 129 -10.61 -0.41 -3.69
C ILE A 129 -10.73 0.48 -2.46
N THR A 130 -11.65 0.17 -1.55
CA THR A 130 -11.90 0.95 -0.33
C THR A 130 -11.11 0.46 0.87
N ASP A 131 -10.75 -0.82 0.90
CA ASP A 131 -9.96 -1.45 1.95
C ASP A 131 -9.47 -2.83 1.48
N ILE A 132 -8.65 -3.50 2.28
CA ILE A 132 -8.26 -4.90 2.11
C ILE A 132 -8.25 -5.63 3.45
N SER A 133 -8.83 -6.83 3.48
CA SER A 133 -8.85 -7.71 4.64
C SER A 133 -8.21 -9.05 4.31
N SER A 134 -7.63 -9.69 5.32
CA SER A 134 -7.17 -11.08 5.25
C SER A 134 -7.86 -11.92 6.33
N PHE A 135 -7.73 -13.24 6.23
CA PHE A 135 -8.26 -14.18 7.23
C PHE A 135 -7.43 -14.25 8.51
N ILE A 136 -6.34 -13.50 8.58
CA ILE A 136 -5.43 -13.50 9.72
C ILE A 136 -5.38 -12.07 10.23
N GLY A 137 -5.87 -11.88 11.45
CA GLY A 137 -5.65 -10.62 12.13
C GLY A 137 -4.15 -10.36 12.24
N PRO A 138 -3.69 -9.08 12.22
CA PRO A 138 -2.34 -8.79 12.67
C PRO A 138 -2.13 -9.46 14.04
N PRO A 139 -0.92 -9.91 14.42
CA PRO A 139 -0.71 -10.52 15.74
C PRO A 139 -1.24 -9.58 16.84
N GLN A 140 -2.44 -9.87 17.37
CA GLN A 140 -3.16 -8.99 18.29
C GLN A 140 -3.22 -9.61 19.69
N ARG A 141 -3.18 -8.69 20.65
CA ARG A 141 -3.24 -8.80 22.11
C ARG A 141 -4.30 -9.79 22.61
N GLU A 142 -4.05 -10.43 23.77
CA GLU A 142 -4.99 -11.31 24.51
C GLU A 142 -6.35 -10.67 24.88
N ASN A 143 -6.54 -9.36 24.68
CA ASN A 143 -7.77 -8.64 24.98
C ASN A 143 -8.28 -7.86 23.76
N MET A 144 -9.18 -8.48 22.99
CA MET A 144 -9.98 -7.84 21.94
C MET A 144 -11.24 -7.20 22.56
N SER A 145 -11.78 -6.18 21.89
CA SER A 145 -13.07 -5.60 22.26
C SER A 145 -14.18 -6.65 22.06
N GLU A 146 -15.15 -6.72 22.96
CA GLU A 146 -16.36 -7.58 22.82
C GLU A 146 -17.36 -7.02 21.78
N ASP A 147 -16.97 -5.99 21.04
CA ASP A 147 -17.84 -5.30 20.10
C ASP A 147 -18.23 -6.21 18.92
N ILE A 148 -19.52 -6.26 18.59
CA ILE A 148 -20.14 -7.21 17.65
C ILE A 148 -20.02 -6.69 16.20
N SER A 149 -19.21 -5.67 15.97
CA SER A 149 -18.95 -5.12 14.64
C SER A 149 -17.92 -5.99 13.91
N PHE A 150 -18.38 -7.04 13.22
CA PHE A 150 -17.51 -7.92 12.43
C PHE A 150 -17.93 -7.99 10.96
N LEU A 151 -16.94 -8.19 10.09
CA LEU A 151 -17.13 -8.49 8.66
C LEU A 151 -17.16 -9.99 8.46
N ILE A 152 -18.17 -10.48 7.72
CA ILE A 152 -18.20 -11.86 7.22
C ILE A 152 -17.61 -11.85 5.82
N THR A 153 -16.45 -12.47 5.67
CA THR A 153 -15.87 -12.76 4.35
C THR A 153 -16.16 -14.21 4.01
N GLN A 154 -17.08 -14.46 3.07
CA GLN A 154 -17.39 -15.80 2.57
C GLN A 154 -16.54 -16.11 1.34
N VAL A 155 -16.00 -17.34 1.28
CA VAL A 155 -15.28 -17.91 0.13
C VAL A 155 -16.26 -18.63 -0.79
#